data_AF-A0A091C994-F1
#
_entry.id   AF-A0A091C994-F1
#
_cell.length_a   1.000
_cell.length_b   1.000
_cell.length_c   1.000
_cell.angle_alpha   90.00
_cell.angle_beta   90.00
_cell.angle_gamma   90.00
#
_symmetry.space_group_name_H-M   'P 1'
#
loop_
_entity.id
_entity.type
_entity.pdbx_description
1 polymer ?
#
loop_
_entity_poly.entity_id
_entity_poly.type
_entity_poly.pdbx_seq_one_letter_code
_entity_poly.pdbx_strand_id
1 'polypeptide(L)' 'MFTWEDGAKEIIEKSMQQYEEELEDEFPLFAYIETTENDEYDFSLKGALRLQELINGLIEKEEFAEKPSDYDERIY' A
#
# COMPACT_ATOMS: atom_id res chain seq x y z
N MET A 1 0.40 0.14 -18.27
CA MET A 1 1.75 0.02 -17.69
C MET A 1 1.85 1.11 -16.65
N PHE A 2 2.10 0.76 -15.40
CA PHE A 2 2.20 1.75 -14.34
C PHE A 2 3.53 2.50 -14.39
N THR A 3 3.49 3.76 -14.00
CA THR A 3 4.62 4.68 -13.88
C THR A 3 5.07 4.76 -12.44
N TRP A 4 6.39 4.66 -12.22
CA TRP A 4 7.00 4.66 -10.89
C TRP A 4 8.00 5.80 -10.81
N GLU A 5 7.92 6.59 -9.76
CA GLU A 5 8.98 7.52 -9.37
C GLU A 5 10.16 6.71 -8.81
N ASP A 6 11.39 7.19 -9.06
CA ASP A 6 12.58 6.50 -8.61
C ASP A 6 12.59 6.32 -7.08
N GLY A 7 12.87 5.11 -6.62
CA GLY A 7 12.84 4.73 -5.20
C GLY A 7 11.45 4.44 -4.60
N ALA A 8 10.34 4.78 -5.27
CA ALA A 8 8.99 4.49 -4.75
C ALA A 8 8.73 2.99 -4.60
N LYS A 9 9.19 2.20 -5.57
CA LYS A 9 8.98 0.75 -5.64
C LYS A 9 9.51 0.01 -4.41
N GLU A 10 10.75 0.31 -4.03
CA GLU A 10 11.41 -0.36 -2.91
C GLU A 10 10.70 -0.07 -1.58
N ILE A 11 10.22 1.15 -1.38
CA ILE A 11 9.50 1.53 -0.16
C ILE A 11 8.13 0.83 -0.10
N ILE A 12 7.41 0.79 -1.21
CA ILE A 12 6.10 0.12 -1.30
C ILE A 12 6.26 -1.38 -1.02
N GLU A 13 7.13 -2.07 -1.75
CA GLU A 13 7.34 -3.52 -1.57
C GLU A 13 7.75 -3.86 -0.12
N LYS A 14 8.65 -3.09 0.48
CA LYS A 14 9.06 -3.29 1.89
C LYS A 14 7.93 -3.06 2.87
N SER A 15 7.14 -2.01 2.69
CA SER A 15 6.05 -1.68 3.60
C SER A 15 4.94 -2.73 3.52
N MET A 16 4.61 -3.19 2.32
CA MET A 16 3.62 -4.24 2.09
C MET A 16 4.06 -5.57 2.71
N GLN A 17 5.33 -5.95 2.52
CA GLN A 17 5.89 -7.13 3.15
C GLN A 17 5.82 -7.05 4.69
N GLN A 18 6.14 -5.88 5.26
CA GLN A 18 6.05 -5.68 6.71
C GLN A 18 4.61 -5.80 7.23
N TYR A 19 3.63 -5.29 6.49
CA TYR A 19 2.21 -5.45 6.84
C TYR A 19 1.81 -6.93 6.86
N GLU A 20 2.18 -7.70 5.82
CA GLU A 20 1.85 -9.11 5.72
C GLU A 20 2.52 -9.95 6.82
N GLU A 21 3.78 -9.65 7.14
CA GLU A 21 4.52 -10.35 8.19
C GLU A 21 3.96 -10.07 9.60
N GLU A 22 3.55 -8.84 9.90
CA GLU A 22 3.11 -8.45 11.24
C GLU A 22 1.62 -8.70 11.49
N LEU A 23 0.78 -8.59 10.46
CA LEU A 23 -0.69 -8.74 10.59
C LEU A 23 -1.22 -10.03 9.97
N GLU A 24 -0.36 -10.84 9.35
CA GLU A 24 -0.73 -12.11 8.69
C GLU A 24 -1.84 -11.94 7.63
N ASP A 25 -1.89 -10.77 6.97
CA ASP A 25 -2.92 -10.41 5.99
C ASP A 25 -2.32 -9.63 4.81
N GLU A 26 -2.92 -9.77 3.63
CA GLU A 26 -2.49 -9.02 2.44
C GLU A 26 -3.09 -7.61 2.45
N PHE A 27 -2.23 -6.61 2.28
CA PHE A 27 -2.66 -5.22 2.21
C PHE A 27 -3.42 -4.93 0.90
N PRO A 28 -4.55 -4.20 0.92
CA PRO A 28 -5.39 -4.05 -0.25
C PRO A 28 -4.71 -3.34 -1.43
N LEU A 29 -4.71 -3.95 -2.61
CA LEU A 29 -4.06 -3.43 -3.83
C LEU A 29 -4.52 -2.00 -4.18
N PHE A 30 -5.84 -1.76 -4.15
CA PHE A 30 -6.40 -0.43 -4.44
C PHE A 30 -5.99 0.62 -3.42
N ALA A 31 -5.93 0.25 -2.14
CA ALA A 31 -5.64 1.20 -1.08
C ALA A 31 -4.24 1.80 -1.25
N TYR A 32 -3.25 1.03 -1.72
CA TYR A 32 -1.94 1.61 -1.95
C TYR A 32 -1.83 2.36 -3.28
N ILE A 33 -2.51 1.95 -4.35
CA ILE A 33 -2.52 2.73 -5.62
C ILE A 33 -3.07 4.14 -5.36
N GLU A 34 -4.23 4.26 -4.71
CA GLU A 34 -4.83 5.56 -4.35
C GLU A 34 -3.94 6.38 -3.40
N THR A 35 -3.21 5.71 -2.51
CA THR A 35 -2.30 6.39 -1.57
C THR A 35 -1.03 6.88 -2.27
N THR A 36 -0.58 6.16 -3.31
CA THR A 36 0.74 6.35 -3.92
C THR A 36 0.72 7.23 -5.16
N GLU A 37 -0.43 7.38 -5.81
CA GLU A 37 -0.57 8.19 -7.02
C GLU A 37 -0.36 9.70 -6.77
N ASN A 38 0.09 10.38 -7.84
CA ASN A 38 0.10 11.83 -7.95
C ASN A 38 -0.08 12.26 -9.43
N ASP A 39 0.06 13.56 -9.72
CA ASP A 39 -0.14 14.10 -11.07
C ASP A 39 0.84 13.56 -12.14
N GLU A 40 1.99 13.00 -11.74
CA GLU A 40 3.08 12.58 -12.64
C GLU A 40 3.32 11.07 -12.66
N TYR A 41 2.99 10.37 -11.57
CA TYR A 41 3.31 8.95 -11.35
C TYR A 41 2.12 8.21 -10.74
N ASP A 42 1.89 6.98 -11.21
CA ASP A 42 0.97 6.04 -10.55
C ASP A 42 1.51 5.64 -9.16
N PHE A 43 2.84 5.60 -9.02
CA PHE A 43 3.54 5.32 -7.76
C PHE A 43 4.61 6.38 -7.49
N SER A 44 4.26 7.42 -6.75
CA SER A 44 5.17 8.49 -6.35
C SER A 44 5.97 8.15 -5.09
N LEU A 45 7.16 8.73 -4.94
CA LEU A 45 8.01 8.57 -3.75
C LEU A 45 7.32 9.13 -2.50
N LYS A 46 6.69 10.31 -2.64
CA LYS A 46 5.88 10.92 -1.57
C LYS A 46 4.68 10.04 -1.22
N GLY A 47 4.07 9.41 -2.21
CA GLY A 47 3.01 8.43 -2.05
C GLY A 47 3.47 7.19 -1.28
N ALA A 48 4.62 6.64 -1.66
CA ALA A 48 5.22 5.50 -0.99
C ALA A 48 5.54 5.76 0.49
N LEU A 49 6.05 6.95 0.83
CA LEU A 49 6.27 7.34 2.22
C LEU A 49 4.96 7.47 3.02
N ARG A 50 3.91 8.02 2.42
CA ARG A 50 2.57 8.07 3.05
C ARG A 50 2.01 6.68 3.31
N LEU A 51 2.19 5.76 2.36
CA LEU A 51 1.79 4.36 2.52
C LEU A 51 2.54 3.70 3.68
N GLN A 52 3.85 3.92 3.76
CA GLN A 52 4.67 3.40 4.87
C GLN A 52 4.18 3.90 6.22
N GLU A 53 3.90 5.21 6.35
CA GLU A 53 3.35 5.78 7.59
C GLU A 53 1.99 5.17 7.96
N LEU A 54 1.12 4.97 6.96
CA LEU A 54 -0.19 4.35 7.16
C LEU A 54 -0.07 2.90 7.64
N ILE A 55 0.78 2.09 6.99
CA ILE A 55 1.04 0.71 7.37
C ILE A 55 1.62 0.61 8.78
N ASN A 56 2.61 1.44 9.11
CA ASN A 56 3.16 1.48 10.47
C ASN A 56 2.08 1.80 11.50
N GLY A 57 1.19 2.75 11.22
CA GLY A 57 0.09 3.10 12.11
C GLY A 57 -0.97 2.00 12.26
N LEU A 58 -1.15 1.14 11.26
CA LEU A 58 -2.02 -0.04 11.33
C LEU A 58 -1.37 -1.14 12.18
N ILE A 59 -0.10 -1.43 11.94
CA ILE A 59 0.69 -2.40 12.74
C ILE A 59 0.72 -1.99 14.22
N GLU A 60 1.00 -0.72 14.52
CA GLU A 60 1.05 -0.22 15.91
C GLU A 60 -0.28 -0.39 16.66
N LYS A 61 -1.40 -0.42 15.94
CA LYS A 61 -2.74 -0.57 16.51
C LYS A 61 -3.28 -1.99 16.43
N GLU A 62 -2.55 -2.90 15.78
CA GLU A 62 -3.04 -4.23 15.41
C GLU A 62 -4.37 -4.15 14.61
N GLU A 63 -4.49 -3.14 13.73
CA GLU A 63 -5.66 -2.89 12.88
C GLU A 63 -5.37 -3.27 11.42
N PHE A 64 -6.41 -3.71 10.70
CA PHE A 64 -6.31 -4.04 9.29
C PHE A 64 -6.72 -2.85 8.42
N ALA A 65 -6.13 -2.73 7.24
CA ALA A 65 -6.59 -1.79 6.23
C ALA A 65 -8.04 -2.09 5.82
N GLU A 66 -8.84 -1.05 5.61
CA GLU A 66 -10.23 -1.21 5.20
C GLU A 66 -10.31 -1.89 3.82
N LYS A 67 -10.98 -3.03 3.78
CA LYS A 67 -11.31 -3.77 2.56
C LYS A 67 -12.78 -3.52 2.19
N PRO A 68 -13.10 -3.12 0.96
CA PRO A 68 -14.47 -3.20 0.46
C PRO A 68 -15.03 -4.62 0.65
N SER A 69 -16.34 -4.75 0.88
CA SER A 69 -16.96 -6.06 1.13
C SER A 69 -16.83 -7.06 -0.01
N ASP A 70 -16.56 -6.58 -1.23
CA ASP A 70 -16.34 -7.38 -2.44
C ASP A 70 -14.84 -7.52 -2.79
N TYR A 71 -13.92 -7.11 -1.91
CA TYR A 71 -12.49 -7.08 -2.21
C TYR A 71 -11.93 -8.44 -2.67
N ASP A 72 -12.26 -9.51 -1.94
CA ASP A 72 -11.81 -10.88 -2.26
C ASP A 72 -12.56 -11.50 -3.46
N GLU A 73 -13.66 -10.89 -3.89
CA GLU A 73 -14.46 -11.35 -5.04
C GLU A 73 -14.00 -10.70 -6.36
N ARG A 74 -13.21 -9.62 -6.29
CA ARG A 74 -12.68 -8.92 -7.45
C ARG A 74 -11.50 -9.73 -8.03
N ILE A 75 -11.61 -10.07 -9.31
CA ILE A 75 -10.52 -10.70 -10.07
C ILE A 75 -9.59 -9.59 -10.58
N TYR A 76 -8.34 -9.61 -10.16
CA TYR A 76 -7.28 -8.67 -10.52
C TYR A 76 -6.34 -9.25 -11.58
#